data_AF-A0A428YN73-F1
#
_entry.id   AF-A0A428YN73-F1
#
_cell.length_a   1.000
_cell.length_b   1.000
_cell.length_c   1.000
_cell.angle_alpha   90.00
_cell.angle_beta   90.00
_cell.angle_gamma   90.00
#
_symmetry.space_group_name_H-M   'P 1'
#
loop_
_entity.id
_entity.type
_entity.pdbx_description
1 polymer ?
#
loop_
_entity_poly.entity_id
_entity_poly.type
_entity_poly.pdbx_seq_one_letter_code
_entity_poly.pdbx_strand_id
1 'polypeptide(L)'
;MPRRMRFPAGARSEDRLCAREECVDLELDHGSPVLTAELYEWMSSHPFRERLAGQLMIALYRAGRQAGALMVYEGIRSDLAEALGIDPNPKSVRTS
;
A
#
# COMPACT_ATOMS: atom_id res chain seq x y z
N MET A 1 28.35 18.46 7.99
CA MET A 1 29.03 17.25 7.49
C MET A 1 27.97 16.30 6.90
N PRO A 2 27.81 16.15 5.57
CA PRO A 2 26.84 15.21 5.04
C PRO A 2 27.40 13.78 5.10
N ARG A 3 26.68 12.88 5.77
CA ARG A 3 26.99 11.44 5.82
C ARG A 3 26.75 10.86 4.43
N ARG A 4 27.81 10.42 3.76
CA ARG A 4 27.73 9.66 2.50
C ARG A 4 27.13 8.28 2.78
N MET A 5 25.83 8.11 2.53
CA MET A 5 25.22 6.79 2.43
C MET A 5 25.62 6.16 1.10
N ARG A 6 26.36 5.06 1.20
CA ARG A 6 26.66 4.16 0.09
C ARG A 6 25.41 3.32 -0.16
N PHE A 7 24.61 3.68 -1.15
CA PHE A 7 23.42 2.91 -1.54
C PHE A 7 23.81 1.75 -2.47
N PRO A 8 23.52 0.49 -2.11
CA PRO A 8 23.67 -0.64 -3.02
C PRO A 8 22.69 -0.50 -4.21
N ALA A 9 23.01 -1.07 -5.37
CA ALA A 9 22.30 -0.82 -6.63
C ALA A 9 20.81 -1.27 -6.66
N GLY A 10 20.32 -2.00 -5.64
CA GLY A 10 18.90 -2.26 -5.39
C GLY A 10 18.20 -1.20 -4.53
N ALA A 11 18.94 -0.50 -3.67
CA ALA A 11 18.40 0.56 -2.82
C ALA A 11 17.87 1.72 -3.66
N ARG A 12 18.42 1.97 -4.86
CA ARG A 12 17.94 3.05 -5.74
C ARG A 12 16.46 2.90 -6.13
N SER A 13 15.95 1.67 -6.26
CA SER A 13 14.54 1.43 -6.60
C SER A 13 13.65 1.49 -5.37
N GLU A 14 14.09 0.94 -4.24
CA GLU A 14 13.36 1.01 -2.97
C GLU A 14 13.31 2.45 -2.42
N ASP A 15 14.40 3.21 -2.49
CA ASP A 15 14.48 4.62 -2.13
C ASP A 15 13.53 5.47 -2.99
N ARG A 16 13.43 5.17 -4.29
CA ARG A 16 12.48 5.84 -5.20
C ARG A 16 11.04 5.51 -4.85
N LEU A 17 10.74 4.28 -4.43
CA LEU A 17 9.41 3.89 -4.00
C LEU A 17 9.04 4.58 -2.69
N CYS A 18 9.91 4.57 -1.68
CA CYS A 18 9.71 5.32 -0.44
C CYS A 18 9.45 6.82 -0.71
N ALA A 19 10.29 7.45 -1.54
CA ALA A 19 10.12 8.86 -1.88
C ALA A 19 8.77 9.13 -2.57
N ARG A 20 8.30 8.20 -3.41
CA ARG A 20 6.97 8.28 -4.02
C ARG A 20 5.85 8.12 -3.01
N GLU A 21 5.96 7.16 -2.09
CA GLU A 21 5.00 7.02 -1.00
C GLU A 21 4.95 8.30 -0.15
N GLU A 22 6.09 8.92 0.17
CA GLU A 22 6.12 10.22 0.87
C GLU A 22 5.42 11.33 0.07
N CYS A 23 5.64 11.42 -1.24
CA CYS A 23 4.93 12.38 -2.09
C CYS A 23 3.41 12.15 -2.04
N VAL A 24 2.95 10.89 -2.13
CA VAL A 24 1.52 10.58 -2.07
C VAL A 24 0.91 10.95 -0.72
N ASP A 25 1.60 10.69 0.39
CA ASP A 25 1.13 11.14 1.70
C ASP A 25 0.94 12.66 1.75
N LEU A 26 1.90 13.41 1.23
CA LEU A 26 1.78 14.86 1.15
C LEU A 26 0.61 15.27 0.27
N GLU A 27 0.42 14.65 -0.89
CA GLU A 27 -0.72 14.95 -1.77
C GLU A 27 -2.06 14.64 -1.10
N LEU A 28 -2.14 13.53 -0.37
CA LEU A 28 -3.29 13.20 0.45
C LEU A 28 -3.49 14.29 1.52
N ASP A 29 -2.47 14.68 2.29
CA ASP A 29 -2.63 15.69 3.34
C ASP A 29 -3.12 17.05 2.80
N HIS A 30 -2.73 17.42 1.58
CA HIS A 30 -3.19 18.63 0.91
C HIS A 30 -4.58 18.51 0.25
N GLY A 31 -5.21 17.32 0.31
CA GLY A 31 -6.50 17.06 -0.32
C GLY A 31 -6.44 17.04 -1.85
N SER A 32 -5.25 16.85 -2.43
CA SER A 32 -5.06 16.75 -3.87
C SER A 32 -5.75 15.49 -4.41
N PRO A 33 -6.32 15.51 -5.63
CA PRO A 33 -6.83 14.31 -6.27
C PRO A 33 -5.65 13.36 -6.59
N VAL A 34 -5.39 12.42 -5.69
CA VAL A 34 -4.35 11.41 -5.87
C VAL A 34 -4.70 10.48 -7.04
N LEU A 35 -3.70 10.17 -7.86
CA LEU A 35 -3.82 9.31 -9.03
C LEU A 35 -4.05 7.85 -8.60
N THR A 36 -5.32 7.49 -8.37
CA THR A 36 -5.69 6.12 -7.96
C THR A 36 -5.20 5.06 -8.94
N ALA A 37 -5.14 5.37 -10.24
CA ALA A 37 -4.65 4.45 -11.27
C ALA A 37 -3.15 4.11 -11.09
N GLU A 38 -2.33 5.13 -10.80
CA GLU A 38 -0.89 4.94 -10.57
C GLU A 38 -0.63 4.15 -9.28
N LEU A 39 -1.42 4.42 -8.23
CA LEU A 39 -1.39 3.61 -7.01
C LEU A 39 -1.78 2.15 -7.24
N TYR A 40 -2.74 1.86 -8.12
CA TYR A 40 -3.06 0.48 -8.52
C TYR A 40 -1.88 -0.20 -9.22
N GLU A 41 -1.19 0.49 -10.14
CA GLU A 41 -0.02 -0.08 -10.82
C GLU A 41 1.13 -0.38 -9.85
N TRP A 42 1.36 0.51 -8.88
CA TRP A 42 2.40 0.30 -7.87
C TRP A 42 2.05 -0.85 -6.92
N MET A 43 0.77 -1.00 -6.56
CA MET A 43 0.28 -2.09 -5.71
C MET A 43 0.39 -3.45 -6.42
N SER A 44 0.04 -3.53 -7.72
CA SER A 44 0.27 -4.75 -8.52
C SER A 44 1.74 -5.15 -8.61
N SER A 45 2.66 -4.18 -8.54
CA SER A 45 4.11 -4.43 -8.56
C SER A 45 4.69 -4.74 -7.18
N HIS A 46 4.01 -4.33 -6.11
CA HIS A 46 4.46 -4.45 -4.72
C HIS A 46 3.30 -4.81 -3.78
N PRO A 47 2.70 -6.02 -3.93
CA PRO A 47 1.46 -6.38 -3.25
C PRO A 47 1.57 -6.39 -1.71
N PHE A 48 2.76 -6.63 -1.17
CA PHE A 48 3.01 -6.67 0.27
C PHE A 48 3.31 -5.31 0.92
N ARG A 49 3.24 -4.21 0.18
CA ARG A 49 3.49 -2.87 0.73
C ARG A 49 2.21 -2.30 1.35
N GLU A 50 2.05 -2.50 2.65
CA GLU A 50 0.90 -2.03 3.44
C GLU A 50 0.66 -0.51 3.33
N ARG A 51 1.74 0.27 3.21
CA ARG A 51 1.70 1.73 3.06
C ARG A 51 0.99 2.16 1.77
N LEU A 52 1.33 1.55 0.62
CA LEU A 52 0.65 1.79 -0.66
C LEU A 52 -0.84 1.43 -0.59
N ALA A 53 -1.18 0.30 0.05
CA ALA A 53 -2.58 -0.09 0.23
C ALA A 53 -3.34 0.94 1.07
N GLY A 54 -2.76 1.40 2.18
CA GLY A 54 -3.35 2.46 3.01
C GLY A 54 -3.59 3.76 2.23
N GLN A 55 -2.61 4.19 1.44
CA GLN A 55 -2.73 5.39 0.59
C GLN A 55 -3.85 5.26 -0.44
N LEU A 56 -3.93 4.11 -1.13
CA LEU A 56 -4.99 3.84 -2.11
C LEU A 56 -6.37 3.76 -1.44
N MET A 57 -6.48 3.16 -0.26
CA MET A 57 -7.72 3.14 0.52
C MET A 57 -8.19 4.55 0.88
N ILE A 58 -7.29 5.43 1.34
CA ILE A 58 -7.62 6.83 1.68
C ILE A 58 -8.05 7.59 0.42
N ALA A 59 -7.31 7.45 -0.68
CA ALA A 59 -7.62 8.09 -1.96
C ALA A 59 -9.03 7.67 -2.46
N LEU A 60 -9.33 6.36 -2.44
CA LEU A 60 -10.63 5.83 -2.84
C LEU A 60 -11.76 6.29 -1.91
N TYR A 61 -11.51 6.31 -0.60
CA TYR A 61 -12.49 6.79 0.37
C TYR A 61 -12.88 8.25 0.11
N ARG A 62 -11.89 9.12 -0.12
CA ARG A 62 -12.13 10.55 -0.41
C ARG A 62 -12.77 10.79 -1.77
N ALA A 63 -12.53 9.91 -2.74
CA ALA A 63 -13.22 9.91 -4.03
C ALA A 63 -14.66 9.33 -3.96
N GLY A 64 -15.18 9.00 -2.78
CA GLY A 64 -16.51 8.40 -2.59
C GLY A 64 -16.60 6.93 -3.00
N ARG A 65 -15.47 6.28 -3.30
CA ARG A 65 -15.35 4.90 -3.79
C ARG A 65 -15.10 3.92 -2.65
N GLN A 66 -15.93 3.96 -1.61
CA GLN A 66 -15.75 3.16 -0.38
C GLN A 66 -15.65 1.65 -0.63
N ALA A 67 -16.46 1.11 -1.56
CA ALA A 67 -16.37 -0.31 -1.95
C ALA A 67 -14.99 -0.67 -2.50
N GLY A 68 -14.37 0.23 -3.27
CA GLY A 68 -13.01 0.04 -3.78
C GLY A 68 -11.96 0.02 -2.68
N ALA A 69 -12.10 0.89 -1.67
CA ALA A 69 -11.20 0.89 -0.52
C ALA A 69 -11.27 -0.44 0.26
N LEU A 70 -12.47 -0.99 0.43
CA LEU A 70 -12.65 -2.29 1.10
C LEU A 70 -12.03 -3.43 0.29
N MET A 71 -12.18 -3.41 -1.04
CA MET A 71 -11.56 -4.42 -1.91
C MET A 71 -10.02 -4.41 -1.81
N VAL A 72 -9.40 -3.24 -1.71
CA VAL A 72 -7.94 -3.12 -1.53
C VAL A 72 -7.51 -3.73 -0.20
N TYR A 73 -8.25 -3.47 0.88
CA TYR A 73 -7.99 -4.07 2.19
C TYR A 73 -8.10 -5.60 2.17
N GLU A 74 -9.17 -6.13 1.60
CA GLU A 74 -9.36 -7.59 1.51
C GLU A 74 -8.30 -8.26 0.65
N GLY A 75 -7.87 -7.62 -0.44
CA GLY A 75 -6.77 -8.08 -1.29
C GLY A 75 -5.46 -8.21 -0.52
N ILE A 76 -4.96 -7.11 0.07
CA ILE A 76 -3.67 -7.13 0.78
C ILE A 76 -3.72 -8.04 2.01
N ARG A 77 -4.86 -8.12 2.71
CA ARG A 77 -5.03 -9.05 3.83
C ARG A 77 -4.90 -10.50 3.36
N SER A 78 -5.50 -10.84 2.23
CA SER A 78 -5.42 -12.19 1.67
C SER A 78 -3.99 -12.53 1.24
N ASP A 79 -3.33 -11.61 0.53
CA ASP A 79 -1.95 -11.79 0.07
C ASP A 79 -0.98 -11.96 1.25
N LEU A 80 -1.09 -11.11 2.27
CA LEU A 80 -0.26 -11.20 3.48
C LEU A 80 -0.53 -12.49 4.26
N ALA A 81 -1.79 -12.89 4.38
CA ALA A 81 -2.15 -14.12 5.07
C ALA A 81 -1.61 -15.35 4.33
N GLU A 82 -1.72 -15.40 2.99
CA GLU A 82 -1.11 -16.44 2.16
C GLU A 82 0.42 -16.48 2.34
N ALA A 83 1.08 -15.32 2.27
CA ALA A 83 2.53 -15.22 2.42
C ALA A 83 3.03 -15.64 3.82
N LEU A 84 2.23 -15.41 4.86
CA LEU A 84 2.55 -15.78 6.24
C LEU A 84 2.03 -17.17 6.63
N GLY A 85 1.27 -17.85 5.76
CA GLY A 85 0.62 -19.13 6.06
C GLY A 85 -0.46 -19.03 7.14
N ILE A 86 -1.06 -17.86 7.32
CA ILE A 86 -2.11 -17.57 8.29
C ILE A 86 -3.46 -17.58 7.55
N ASP A 87 -4.54 -18.00 8.23
CA ASP A 87 -5.88 -17.82 7.66
C ASP A 87 -6.24 -16.32 7.66
N PRO A 88 -6.50 -15.69 6.50
CA PRO A 88 -6.88 -14.28 6.43
C PRO A 88 -8.15 -13.96 7.22
N ASN A 89 -8.97 -14.98 7.53
CA ASN A 89 -10.22 -14.83 8.25
C ASN A 89 -10.15 -15.40 9.67
N PRO A 90 -10.02 -14.56 10.72
CA PRO A 90 -10.06 -15.04 12.10
C PRO A 90 -11.44 -15.59 12.54
N LYS A 91 -12.48 -15.51 11.69
CA LYS A 91 -13.82 -16.06 11.98
C LYS A 91 -14.04 -17.50 11.49
N SER A 92 -13.01 -18.19 11.04
CA SER A 92 -13.07 -19.63 10.71
C SER A 92 -12.82 -20.56 11.90
N VAL A 93 -12.92 -20.10 13.16
CA VAL A 93 -13.00 -21.04 14.28
C VAL A 93 -14.39 -21.67 14.28
N ARG A 94 -14.50 -22.76 13.53
CA ARG A 94 -15.63 -23.68 13.57
C ARG A 94 -15.63 -24.32 14.97
N THR A 95 -16.27 -23.66 15.93
CA THR A 95 -16.76 -24.33 17.14
C THR A 95 -17.86 -25.30 16.70
N SER A 96 -17.50 -26.56 16.55
CA SER A 96 -18.41 -27.71 16.51
C SER A 96 -17.78 -28.83 17.30
#